data_AF-A0A832S5P5-F1
#
_entry.id   AF-A0A832S5P5-F1
#
_cell.length_a   1.000
_cell.length_b   1.000
_cell.length_c   1.000
_cell.angle_alpha   90.00
_cell.angle_beta   90.00
_cell.angle_gamma   90.00
#
_symmetry.space_group_name_H-M   'P 1'
#
loop_
_entity.id
_entity.type
_entity.pdbx_description
1 polymer ?
#
loop_
_entity_poly.entity_id
_entity_poly.type
_entity_poly.pdbx_seq_one_letter_code
_entity_poly.pdbx_strand_id
1 'polypeptide(L)'
;TTPAIIIRDGVPGDRQRFSMAHELGHLMVEPSQDLDGERVANRFAGAFLVPKEAALEELGVNRRKLDLFELHLLKHQYGMSIQAWVHRAKDLGTIPARGYRRIFDLIDERGWRTREPGDQIPPEEPRRMKRLVMRAYAEDAISASRASELLGMTISEFCQIEEGRHGGFPIEMCD
;
A
#
# COMPACT_ATOMS: atom_id res chain seq x y z
N THR A 1 15.36 -8.31 19.66
CA THR A 1 14.42 -7.19 19.46
C THR A 1 13.49 -7.55 18.32
N THR A 2 12.17 -7.36 18.47
CA THR A 2 11.23 -7.56 17.37
C THR A 2 11.24 -6.30 16.50
N PRO A 3 11.54 -6.38 15.19
CA PRO A 3 11.48 -5.21 14.33
C PRO A 3 10.04 -4.71 14.23
N ALA A 4 9.86 -3.39 14.27
CA ALA A 4 8.57 -2.73 14.11
C ALA A 4 8.68 -1.65 13.04
N ILE A 5 7.63 -1.52 12.22
CA ILE A 5 7.49 -0.47 11.21
C ILE A 5 6.39 0.48 11.70
N ILE A 6 6.66 1.78 11.67
CA ILE A 6 5.70 2.82 12.04
C ILE A 6 5.34 3.59 10.77
N ILE A 7 4.05 3.70 10.50
CA ILE A 7 3.53 4.44 9.35
C ILE A 7 2.64 5.60 9.81
N ARG A 8 2.64 6.66 9.01
CA ARG A 8 1.75 7.81 9.23
C ARG A 8 0.31 7.43 8.90
N ASP A 9 -0.61 7.78 9.80
CA ASP A 9 -2.04 7.62 9.57
C ASP A 9 -2.63 8.73 8.67
N GLY A 10 -3.78 8.47 8.05
CA GLY A 10 -4.51 9.43 7.21
C GLY A 10 -3.88 9.72 5.84
N VAL A 11 -2.89 8.94 5.43
CA VAL A 11 -2.30 9.02 4.08
C VAL A 11 -3.06 8.12 3.10
N PRO A 12 -3.20 8.51 1.81
CA PRO A 12 -3.75 7.65 0.77
C PRO A 12 -3.11 6.25 0.74
N GLY A 13 -3.91 5.22 0.44
CA GLY A 13 -3.50 3.81 0.54
C GLY A 13 -2.34 3.43 -0.36
N ASP A 14 -2.18 4.07 -1.52
CA ASP A 14 -1.03 3.87 -2.38
C ASP A 14 0.29 4.40 -1.77
N ARG A 15 0.23 5.52 -1.05
CA ARG A 15 1.36 6.02 -0.26
C ARG A 15 1.63 5.14 0.94
N GLN A 16 0.57 4.71 1.62
CA GLN A 16 0.67 3.79 2.75
C GLN A 16 1.39 2.50 2.34
N ARG A 17 0.94 1.87 1.25
CA ARG A 17 1.57 0.67 0.66
C ARG A 17 3.04 0.91 0.32
N PHE A 18 3.34 2.01 -0.36
CA PHE A 18 4.72 2.33 -0.75
C PHE A 18 5.61 2.57 0.46
N SER A 19 5.15 3.32 1.46
CA SER A 19 5.88 3.52 2.73
C SER A 19 6.11 2.20 3.46
N MET A 20 5.10 1.33 3.59
CA MET A 20 5.28 0.02 4.22
C MET A 20 6.30 -0.84 3.46
N ALA A 21 6.25 -0.86 2.13
CA ALA A 21 7.19 -1.63 1.31
C ALA A 21 8.61 -1.03 1.34
N HIS A 22 8.75 0.29 1.47
CA HIS A 22 10.03 0.98 1.63
C HIS A 22 10.70 0.61 2.96
N GLU A 23 9.97 0.71 4.07
CA GLU A 23 10.45 0.29 5.39
C GLU A 23 10.79 -1.21 5.42
N LEU A 24 9.98 -2.04 4.76
CA LEU A 24 10.31 -3.46 4.57
C LEU A 24 11.61 -3.63 3.77
N GLY A 25 11.87 -2.78 2.78
CA GLY A 25 13.11 -2.77 2.01
C GLY A 25 14.34 -2.54 2.89
N HIS A 26 14.27 -1.60 3.85
CA HIS A 26 15.34 -1.40 4.82
C HIS A 26 15.61 -2.62 5.70
N LEU A 27 14.58 -3.42 6.00
CA LEU A 27 14.73 -4.64 6.81
C LEU A 27 15.24 -5.84 5.99
N MET A 28 14.86 -5.92 4.72
CA MET A 28 15.08 -7.11 3.88
C MET A 28 16.32 -7.03 3.01
N VAL A 29 16.82 -5.83 2.72
CA VAL A 29 17.92 -5.62 1.78
C VAL A 29 19.07 -4.91 2.50
N GLU A 30 20.23 -5.58 2.54
CA GLU A 30 21.47 -4.94 2.91
C GLU A 30 22.10 -4.31 1.65
N PRO A 31 22.13 -2.97 1.53
CA PRO A 31 22.73 -2.33 0.37
C PRO A 31 24.25 -2.50 0.39
N SER A 32 24.87 -2.65 -0.79
CA SER A 32 26.32 -2.54 -0.93
C SER A 32 26.81 -1.18 -0.42
N GLN A 33 28.04 -1.11 0.09
CA GLN A 33 28.60 0.09 0.73
C GLN A 33 28.64 1.33 -0.17
N ASP A 34 28.64 1.15 -1.49
CA ASP A 34 28.65 2.19 -2.50
C ASP A 34 27.24 2.68 -2.91
N LEU A 35 26.19 2.02 -2.42
CA LEU A 35 24.81 2.35 -2.75
C LEU A 35 24.13 3.13 -1.63
N ASP A 36 23.32 4.11 -2.03
CA ASP A 36 22.44 4.84 -1.14
C ASP A 36 21.27 3.94 -0.71
N GLY A 37 21.23 3.60 0.59
CA GLY A 37 20.21 2.72 1.17
C GLY A 37 18.78 3.21 0.94
N GLU A 38 18.55 4.52 0.92
CA GLU A 38 17.24 5.11 0.64
C GLU A 38 16.79 4.84 -0.80
N ARG A 39 17.73 4.94 -1.76
CA ARG A 39 17.44 4.62 -3.16
C ARG A 39 17.18 3.14 -3.34
N VAL A 40 17.92 2.29 -2.62
CA VAL A 40 17.71 0.84 -2.64
C VAL A 40 16.34 0.49 -2.07
N ALA A 41 15.94 1.04 -0.92
CA ALA A 41 14.63 0.82 -0.31
C ALA A 41 13.49 1.31 -1.22
N ASN A 42 13.62 2.48 -1.84
CA ASN A 42 12.64 2.98 -2.82
C ASN A 42 12.52 2.06 -4.05
N ARG A 43 13.65 1.58 -4.59
CA ARG A 43 13.66 0.65 -5.72
C ARG A 43 13.07 -0.72 -5.34
N PHE A 44 13.36 -1.19 -4.13
CA PHE A 44 12.74 -2.37 -3.56
C PHE A 44 11.22 -2.21 -3.47
N ALA A 45 10.73 -1.11 -2.89
CA ALA A 45 9.29 -0.87 -2.72
C ALA A 45 8.53 -0.93 -4.04
N GLY A 46 9.04 -0.23 -5.07
CA GLY A 46 8.43 -0.28 -6.41
C GLY A 46 8.48 -1.68 -7.04
N ALA A 47 9.56 -2.44 -6.83
CA ALA A 47 9.69 -3.80 -7.35
C ALA A 47 8.85 -4.83 -6.59
N PHE A 48 8.64 -4.62 -5.29
CA PHE A 48 7.83 -5.47 -4.43
C PHE A 48 6.34 -5.29 -4.72
N LEU A 49 5.89 -4.05 -4.85
CA LEU A 49 4.49 -3.74 -5.18
C LEU A 49 4.15 -4.13 -6.62
N VAL A 50 5.06 -3.88 -7.56
CA VAL A 50 4.89 -4.27 -8.97
C VAL A 50 6.16 -4.94 -9.49
N PRO A 51 6.17 -6.29 -9.54
CA PRO A 51 7.27 -7.07 -10.10
C PRO A 51 7.60 -6.66 -11.53
N LYS A 52 8.83 -6.94 -11.96
CA LYS A 52 9.34 -6.48 -13.26
C LYS A 52 8.46 -7.00 -14.39
N GLU A 53 8.07 -8.27 -14.32
CA GLU A 53 7.29 -8.96 -15.35
C GLU A 53 5.93 -8.29 -15.51
N ALA A 54 5.21 -8.05 -14.42
CA ALA A 54 3.94 -7.33 -14.42
C ALA A 54 4.09 -5.89 -14.94
N ALA A 55 5.12 -5.15 -14.50
CA ALA A 55 5.34 -3.79 -14.97
C ALA A 55 5.61 -3.73 -16.49
N LEU A 56 6.35 -4.70 -17.04
CA LEU A 56 6.64 -4.77 -18.47
C LEU A 56 5.44 -5.25 -19.29
N GLU A 57 4.57 -6.09 -18.72
CA GLU A 57 3.31 -6.50 -19.36
C GLU A 57 2.37 -5.31 -19.49
N GLU A 58 2.20 -4.53 -18.42
CA GLU A 58 1.29 -3.37 -18.38
C GLU A 58 1.81 -2.19 -19.21
N LEU A 59 3.10 -1.85 -19.08
CA LEU A 59 3.67 -0.65 -19.72
C LEU A 59 4.31 -0.93 -21.09
N GLY A 60 4.63 -2.19 -21.38
CA GLY A 60 5.51 -2.58 -22.47
C GLY A 60 7.01 -2.36 -22.16
N VAL A 61 7.85 -2.80 -23.09
CA VAL A 61 9.32 -2.77 -22.92
C VAL A 61 9.95 -1.43 -23.30
N ASN A 62 9.44 -0.75 -24.33
CA ASN A 62 10.02 0.48 -24.86
C ASN A 62 8.93 1.47 -25.27
N ARG A 63 8.88 2.61 -24.58
CA ARG A 63 7.84 3.63 -24.75
C ARG A 63 8.47 5.00 -24.89
N ARG A 64 7.88 5.83 -25.77
CA ARG A 64 8.30 7.24 -25.92
C ARG A 64 7.66 8.14 -24.87
N LYS A 65 6.43 7.82 -24.46
CA LYS A 65 5.60 8.54 -23.49
C LYS A 65 4.66 7.56 -22.78
N LEU A 66 4.24 7.94 -21.57
CA LEU A 66 3.13 7.33 -20.83
C LEU A 66 2.02 8.37 -20.68
N ASP A 67 0.78 7.92 -20.79
CA ASP A 67 -0.38 8.78 -20.58
C ASP A 67 -0.74 8.84 -19.08
N LEU A 68 -1.23 9.98 -18.60
CA LEU A 68 -1.59 10.09 -17.18
C LEU A 68 -2.82 9.27 -16.83
N PHE A 69 -3.78 9.13 -17.75
CA PHE A 69 -4.98 8.35 -17.50
C PHE A 69 -4.67 6.85 -17.48
N GLU A 70 -3.78 6.38 -18.36
CA GLU A 70 -3.20 5.02 -18.30
C GLU A 70 -2.61 4.73 -16.92
N LEU A 71 -1.75 5.63 -16.42
CA LEU A 71 -1.12 5.49 -15.10
C LEU A 71 -2.14 5.56 -13.94
N HIS A 72 -3.21 6.34 -14.10
CA HIS A 72 -4.30 6.41 -13.14
C HIS A 72 -5.07 5.08 -13.06
N LEU A 73 -5.32 4.42 -14.20
CA LEU A 73 -5.93 3.08 -14.21
C LEU A 73 -5.02 2.07 -13.49
N LEU A 74 -3.72 2.07 -13.79
CA LEU A 74 -2.76 1.19 -13.12
C LEU A 74 -2.63 1.48 -11.63
N LYS A 75 -2.77 2.74 -11.21
CA LYS A 75 -2.82 3.11 -9.79
C LYS A 75 -3.96 2.40 -9.06
N HIS A 76 -5.15 2.38 -9.65
CA HIS A 76 -6.30 1.69 -9.05
C HIS A 76 -6.20 0.17 -9.11
N GLN A 77 -5.60 -0.37 -10.18
CA GLN A 77 -5.43 -1.82 -10.33
C GLN A 77 -4.41 -2.40 -9.33
N TYR A 78 -3.29 -1.70 -9.10
CA TYR A 78 -2.17 -2.21 -8.28
C TYR A 78 -2.06 -1.55 -6.90
N GLY A 79 -2.79 -0.45 -6.67
CA GLY A 79 -2.65 0.34 -5.44
C GLY A 79 -1.27 1.00 -5.31
N MET A 80 -0.63 1.37 -6.43
CA MET A 80 0.67 2.04 -6.47
C MET A 80 0.52 3.41 -7.12
N SER A 81 1.14 4.45 -6.56
CA SER A 81 0.96 5.83 -7.02
C SER A 81 1.41 6.03 -8.48
N ILE A 82 0.83 7.03 -9.16
CA ILE A 82 1.25 7.43 -10.51
C ILE A 82 2.75 7.76 -10.51
N GLN A 83 3.21 8.50 -9.49
CA GLN A 83 4.63 8.82 -9.31
C GLN A 83 5.51 7.56 -9.21
N ALA A 84 5.10 6.58 -8.41
CA ALA A 84 5.83 5.32 -8.26
C ALA A 84 5.86 4.52 -9.57
N TRP A 85 4.77 4.51 -10.35
CA TRP A 85 4.75 3.92 -11.69
C TRP A 85 5.73 4.59 -12.66
N VAL A 86 5.82 5.92 -12.64
CA VAL A 86 6.75 6.67 -13.50
C VAL A 86 8.21 6.39 -13.10
N HIS A 87 8.49 6.30 -11.79
CA HIS A 87 9.80 5.85 -11.29
C HIS A 87 10.10 4.43 -11.75
N ARG A 88 9.15 3.50 -11.58
CA ARG A 88 9.31 2.09 -11.98
C ARG A 88 9.58 1.94 -13.46
N ALA A 89 8.86 2.68 -14.30
CA ALA A 89 9.07 2.71 -15.74
C ALA A 89 10.47 3.23 -16.12
N LYS A 90 10.99 4.23 -15.39
CA LYS A 90 12.37 4.72 -15.59
C LYS A 90 13.40 3.68 -15.14
N ASP A 91 13.21 3.07 -13.97
CA ASP A 91 14.15 2.08 -13.40
C ASP A 91 14.28 0.82 -14.28
N LEU A 92 13.20 0.46 -14.97
CA LEU A 92 13.17 -0.65 -15.93
C LEU A 92 13.61 -0.26 -17.35
N GLY A 93 13.86 1.03 -17.61
CA GLY A 93 14.21 1.53 -18.93
C GLY A 93 13.04 1.61 -19.92
N THR A 94 11.81 1.36 -19.48
CA THR A 94 10.60 1.44 -20.30
C THR A 94 10.41 2.83 -20.92
N ILE A 95 10.78 3.88 -20.18
CA ILE A 95 10.74 5.26 -20.69
C ILE A 95 12.13 5.91 -20.65
N PRO A 96 12.46 6.78 -21.63
CA PRO A 96 13.68 7.57 -21.57
C PRO A 96 13.58 8.67 -20.51
N ALA A 97 14.72 9.20 -20.07
CA ALA A 97 14.80 10.28 -19.08
C ALA A 97 13.95 11.52 -19.43
N ARG A 98 13.78 11.83 -20.72
CA ARG A 98 12.89 12.90 -21.18
C ARG A 98 11.40 12.63 -20.86
N GLY A 99 10.97 11.38 -20.97
CA GLY A 99 9.58 10.97 -20.71
C GLY A 99 9.26 11.04 -19.22
N TYR A 100 10.22 10.60 -18.39
CA TYR A 100 10.17 10.76 -16.95
C TYR A 100 10.08 12.23 -16.53
N ARG A 101 11.00 13.09 -17.02
CA ARG A 101 11.04 14.52 -16.67
C ARG A 101 9.74 15.22 -17.00
N ARG A 102 9.22 15.03 -18.22
CA ARG A 102 7.95 15.63 -18.64
C ARG A 102 6.80 15.36 -17.67
N ILE A 103 6.68 14.14 -17.14
CA ILE A 103 5.59 13.81 -16.20
C ILE A 103 5.86 14.44 -14.83
N PHE A 104 7.11 14.44 -14.36
CA PHE A 104 7.47 15.05 -13.08
C PHE A 104 7.36 16.58 -13.09
N ASP A 105 7.72 17.23 -14.19
CA ASP A 105 7.53 18.67 -14.38
C ASP A 105 6.03 19.01 -14.26
N LEU A 106 5.17 18.23 -14.91
CA LEU A 106 3.72 18.38 -14.80
C LEU A 106 3.20 18.14 -13.37
N ILE A 107 3.74 17.15 -12.66
CA ILE A 107 3.38 16.89 -11.25
C ILE A 107 3.78 18.06 -10.35
N ASP A 108 4.94 18.65 -10.58
CA ASP A 108 5.43 19.83 -9.85
C ASP A 108 4.58 21.06 -10.13
N GLU A 109 4.35 21.38 -11.40
CA GLU A 109 3.52 22.51 -11.85
C GLU A 109 2.10 22.46 -11.27
N ARG A 110 1.57 21.24 -11.08
CA ARG A 110 0.21 21.03 -10.57
C ARG A 110 0.15 20.81 -9.06
N GLY A 111 1.28 20.75 -8.36
CA GLY A 111 1.33 20.51 -6.91
C GLY A 111 0.90 19.09 -6.50
N TRP A 112 1.05 18.09 -7.37
CA TRP A 112 0.60 16.71 -7.14
C TRP A 112 1.59 15.83 -6.35
N ARG A 113 2.62 16.44 -5.76
CA ARG A 113 3.64 15.75 -4.97
C ARG A 113 3.12 15.11 -3.69
N THR A 114 2.04 15.64 -3.12
CA THR A 114 1.43 15.12 -1.88
C THR A 114 0.08 14.44 -2.10
N ARG A 115 -0.66 14.86 -3.12
CA ARG A 115 -1.95 14.28 -3.48
C ARG A 115 -2.07 14.24 -5.00
N GLU A 116 -2.17 13.02 -5.52
CA GLU A 116 -2.30 12.79 -6.95
C GLU A 116 -3.71 13.15 -7.43
N PRO A 117 -3.90 13.49 -8.72
CA PRO A 117 -5.21 13.82 -9.26
C PRO A 117 -6.15 12.61 -9.26
N GLY A 118 -7.45 12.87 -9.28
CA GLY A 118 -8.51 11.86 -9.30
C GLY A 118 -8.79 11.24 -7.93
N ASP A 119 -9.48 10.10 -7.95
CA ASP A 119 -9.86 9.38 -6.74
C ASP A 119 -8.63 8.81 -6.04
N GLN A 120 -8.66 8.84 -4.70
CA GLN A 120 -7.56 8.33 -3.89
C GLN A 120 -7.79 6.86 -3.57
N ILE A 121 -6.70 6.09 -3.46
CA ILE A 121 -6.78 4.73 -2.95
C ILE A 121 -7.14 4.80 -1.47
N PRO A 122 -8.21 4.11 -1.01
CA PRO A 122 -8.53 4.05 0.41
C PRO A 122 -7.35 3.48 1.21
N PRO A 123 -7.02 4.04 2.38
CA PRO A 123 -6.03 3.44 3.28
C PRO A 123 -6.43 2.02 3.68
N GLU A 124 -5.44 1.14 3.79
CA GLU A 124 -5.61 -0.19 4.33
C GLU A 124 -5.68 -0.17 5.86
N GLU A 125 -6.60 -0.97 6.40
CA GLU A 125 -6.74 -1.18 7.83
C GLU A 125 -6.16 -2.55 8.24
N PRO A 126 -5.44 -2.64 9.37
CA PRO A 126 -4.96 -3.93 9.89
C PRO A 126 -6.12 -4.88 10.25
N ARG A 127 -6.21 -6.02 9.55
CA ARG A 127 -7.26 -7.04 9.80
C ARG A 127 -6.79 -8.24 10.61
N ARG A 128 -5.47 -8.44 10.75
CA ARG A 128 -4.90 -9.65 11.34
C ARG A 128 -5.31 -9.83 12.81
N MET A 129 -5.24 -8.77 13.62
CA MET A 129 -5.62 -8.83 15.03
C MET A 129 -7.09 -9.20 15.17
N LYS A 130 -7.99 -8.45 14.51
CA LYS A 130 -9.43 -8.75 14.46
C LYS A 130 -9.70 -10.21 14.11
N ARG A 131 -9.12 -10.71 13.01
CA ARG A 131 -9.27 -12.10 12.56
C ARG A 131 -8.78 -13.13 13.59
N LEU A 132 -7.66 -12.86 14.25
CA LEU A 132 -7.10 -13.79 15.25
C LEU A 132 -7.93 -13.81 16.53
N VAL A 133 -8.41 -12.65 16.99
CA VAL A 133 -9.30 -12.57 18.15
C VAL A 133 -10.60 -13.31 17.86
N MET A 134 -11.23 -13.05 16.71
CA MET A 134 -12.47 -13.73 16.34
C MET A 134 -12.29 -15.24 16.21
N ARG A 135 -11.17 -15.70 15.63
CA ARG A 135 -10.85 -17.14 15.59
C ARG A 135 -10.70 -17.72 17.00
N ALA A 136 -9.91 -17.08 17.86
CA ALA A 136 -9.67 -17.58 19.21
C ALA A 136 -10.95 -17.60 20.05
N TYR A 137 -11.83 -16.62 19.85
CA TYR A 137 -13.12 -16.57 20.52
C TYR A 137 -14.08 -17.65 20.00
N ALA A 138 -14.18 -17.85 18.68
CA ALA A 138 -15.03 -18.88 18.08
C ALA A 138 -14.61 -20.31 18.43
N GLU A 139 -13.35 -20.53 18.77
CA GLU A 139 -12.80 -21.84 19.18
C GLU A 139 -12.77 -22.01 20.72
N ASP A 140 -13.46 -21.15 21.47
CA ASP A 140 -13.48 -21.12 22.94
C ASP A 140 -12.09 -21.05 23.60
N ALA A 141 -11.05 -20.65 22.83
CA ALA A 141 -9.68 -20.55 23.32
C ALA A 141 -9.47 -19.32 24.20
N ILE A 142 -10.33 -18.31 24.07
CA ILE A 142 -10.38 -17.12 24.94
C ILE A 142 -11.83 -16.80 25.32
N SER A 143 -12.03 -16.21 26.49
CA SER A 143 -13.34 -15.74 26.92
C SER A 143 -13.79 -14.47 26.18
N ALA A 144 -15.08 -14.18 26.22
CA ALA A 144 -15.64 -12.95 25.67
C ALA A 144 -14.99 -11.68 26.28
N SER A 145 -14.67 -11.72 27.57
CA SER A 145 -13.96 -10.64 28.27
C SER A 145 -12.54 -10.45 27.73
N ARG A 146 -11.80 -11.54 27.47
CA ARG A 146 -10.46 -11.47 26.91
C ARG A 146 -10.47 -11.00 25.46
N ALA A 147 -11.44 -11.43 24.67
CA ALA A 147 -11.64 -10.94 23.31
C ALA A 147 -11.93 -9.43 23.30
N SER A 148 -12.81 -8.95 24.20
CA SER A 148 -13.13 -7.52 24.34
C SER A 148 -11.90 -6.68 24.72
N GLU A 149 -11.08 -7.18 25.65
CA GLU A 149 -9.81 -6.54 26.04
C GLU A 149 -8.86 -6.39 24.84
N LEU A 150 -8.71 -7.43 24.03
CA LEU A 150 -7.81 -7.42 22.86
C LEU A 150 -8.33 -6.54 21.71
N LEU A 151 -9.65 -6.40 21.57
CA LEU A 151 -10.27 -5.51 20.58
C LEU A 151 -10.34 -4.06 21.05
N GLY A 152 -10.20 -3.82 22.36
CA GLY A 152 -10.34 -2.49 22.97
C GLY A 152 -11.79 -1.97 23.00
N MET A 153 -12.77 -2.86 22.80
CA MET A 153 -14.21 -2.58 22.80
C MET A 153 -14.97 -3.87 23.12
N THR A 154 -16.24 -3.78 23.48
CA THR A 154 -17.05 -4.99 23.70
C THR A 154 -17.28 -5.75 22.39
N ILE A 155 -17.52 -7.06 22.47
CA ILE A 155 -17.85 -7.88 21.28
C ILE A 155 -19.09 -7.34 20.57
N SER A 156 -20.13 -6.95 21.32
CA SER A 156 -21.35 -6.39 20.73
C SER A 156 -21.08 -5.08 19.97
N GLU A 157 -20.29 -4.16 20.52
CA GLU A 157 -19.89 -2.93 19.81
C GLU A 157 -19.06 -3.25 18.55
N PHE A 158 -18.10 -4.17 18.66
CA PHE A 158 -17.30 -4.63 17.52
C PHE A 158 -18.19 -5.16 16.40
N CYS A 159 -19.15 -6.02 16.75
CA CYS A 159 -20.10 -6.59 15.82
C CYS A 159 -20.95 -5.54 15.11
N GLN A 160 -21.55 -4.61 15.86
CA GLN A 160 -22.37 -3.53 15.28
C GLN A 160 -21.57 -2.66 14.30
N ILE A 161 -20.31 -2.35 14.63
CA ILE A 161 -19.44 -1.57 13.76
C ILE A 161 -19.13 -2.32 12.47
N GLU A 162 -18.75 -3.60 12.55
CA GLU A 162 -18.39 -4.39 11.37
C GLU A 162 -19.63 -4.75 10.53
N GLU A 163 -20.78 -5.04 11.14
CA GLU A 163 -22.08 -5.18 10.47
C GLU A 163 -22.41 -3.93 9.63
N GLY A 164 -22.33 -2.74 10.25
CA GLY A 164 -22.58 -1.47 9.57
C GLY A 164 -21.61 -1.22 8.42
N ARG A 165 -20.31 -1.51 8.62
CA ARG A 165 -19.27 -1.37 7.58
C ARG A 165 -19.48 -2.32 6.41
N HIS A 166 -20.08 -3.48 6.64
CA HIS A 166 -20.23 -4.54 5.64
C HIS A 166 -21.68 -4.70 5.14
N GLY A 167 -22.52 -3.66 5.27
CA GLY A 167 -23.85 -3.65 4.69
C GLY A 167 -24.83 -4.62 5.37
N GLY A 168 -24.69 -4.84 6.67
CA GLY A 168 -25.52 -5.74 7.47
C GLY A 168 -25.08 -7.21 7.40
N PHE A 169 -23.78 -7.46 7.22
CA PHE A 169 -23.24 -8.82 7.21
C PHE A 169 -23.48 -9.52 8.56
N PRO A 170 -24.19 -10.65 8.65
CA PRO A 170 -24.54 -11.26 9.93
C PRO A 170 -23.30 -11.86 10.60
N ILE A 171 -22.97 -11.38 11.80
CA ILE A 171 -21.86 -11.91 12.59
C ILE A 171 -22.43 -12.82 13.69
N GLU A 172 -22.28 -14.14 13.53
CA GLU A 172 -22.90 -15.14 14.42
C GLU A 172 -22.38 -15.10 15.87
N MET A 173 -21.17 -14.56 16.08
CA MET A 173 -20.49 -14.55 17.39
C MET A 173 -20.97 -13.44 18.33
N CYS A 174 -22.02 -12.70 17.96
CA CYS A 174 -22.49 -11.53 18.68
C CYS A 174 -23.65 -11.82 19.65
N ASP A 175 -24.14 -13.07 19.62
CA ASP A 175 -25.21 -13.61 20.46
C ASP A 175 -24.66 -14.41 21.66
#